data_AF-A0ABD0RW78-F1
#
_entry.id   AF-A0ABD0RW78-F1
#
_cell.length_a   1.000
_cell.length_b   1.000
_cell.length_c   1.000
_cell.angle_alpha   90.00
_cell.angle_beta   90.00
_cell.angle_gamma   90.00
#
_symmetry.space_group_name_H-M   'P 1'
#
loop_
_entity.id
_entity.type
_entity.pdbx_description
1 polymer ?
#
loop_
_entity_poly.entity_id
_entity_poly.type
_entity_poly.pdbx_seq_one_letter_code
_entity_poly.pdbx_strand_id
1 'polypeptide(L)'
;MGISDEEWERLQKAIDWPIPDQEITQLDQSTSPVHSSFSIVGLKESYKVGEIISVTITARDHNKNLKRYGGDFFKAKLFNTELK
;
A
#
# COMPACT_ATOMS: atom_id res chain seq x y z
N MET A 1 3.47 -34.97 10.73
CA MET A 1 2.69 -34.12 9.82
C MET A 1 3.40 -32.78 9.76
N GLY A 2 3.87 -32.39 8.58
CA GLY A 2 4.58 -31.13 8.34
C GLY A 2 4.04 -30.51 7.06
N ILE A 3 4.33 -29.22 6.88
CA ILE A 3 4.07 -28.48 5.64
C ILE A 3 4.78 -29.24 4.49
N SER A 4 4.09 -29.47 3.37
CA SER A 4 4.71 -30.09 2.19
C SER A 4 5.68 -29.11 1.52
N ASP A 5 6.64 -29.62 0.75
CA ASP A 5 7.59 -28.74 0.03
C ASP A 5 6.86 -27.79 -0.93
N GLU A 6 5.79 -28.23 -1.57
CA GLU A 6 4.95 -27.40 -2.43
C GLU A 6 4.22 -26.28 -1.65
N GLU A 7 3.64 -26.61 -0.50
CA GLU A 7 2.99 -25.62 0.37
C GLU A 7 4.02 -24.61 0.89
N TRP A 8 5.23 -25.07 1.21
CA TRP A 8 6.34 -24.22 1.63
C TRP A 8 6.80 -23.26 0.53
N GLU A 9 6.98 -23.74 -0.70
CA GLU A 9 7.33 -22.88 -1.85
C GLU A 9 6.25 -21.84 -2.15
N ARG A 10 4.97 -22.22 -2.05
CA ARG A 10 3.84 -21.28 -2.23
C ARG A 10 3.86 -20.20 -1.16
N LEU A 11 4.11 -20.55 0.09
CA LEU A 11 4.21 -19.59 1.20
C LEU A 11 5.40 -18.65 1.02
N GLN A 12 6.56 -19.16 0.59
CA GLN A 12 7.73 -18.34 0.28
C GLN A 12 7.43 -17.32 -0.83
N LYS A 13 6.76 -17.74 -1.91
CA LYS A 13 6.34 -16.81 -2.99
C LYS A 13 5.28 -15.80 -2.55
N ALA A 14 4.41 -16.17 -1.61
CA ALA A 14 3.36 -15.28 -1.12
C ALA A 14 3.91 -14.13 -0.25
N ILE A 15 5.07 -14.32 0.38
CA ILE A 15 5.75 -13.29 1.18
C ILE A 15 6.87 -12.58 0.42
N ASP A 16 7.23 -13.06 -0.78
CA ASP A 16 8.26 -12.43 -1.61
C ASP A 16 7.70 -11.13 -2.19
N TRP A 17 8.08 -10.02 -1.56
CA TRP A 17 7.62 -8.72 -1.99
C TRP A 17 8.38 -8.32 -3.26
N PRO A 18 7.70 -7.89 -4.34
CA PRO A 18 8.38 -7.51 -5.56
C PRO A 18 9.41 -6.42 -5.30
N ILE A 19 10.66 -6.70 -5.70
CA ILE A 19 11.80 -5.78 -5.71
C ILE A 19 11.77 -5.05 -7.06
N PRO A 20 12.32 -3.82 -7.17
CA PRO A 20 12.50 -3.19 -8.47
C PRO A 20 13.18 -4.13 -9.49
N ASP A 21 12.60 -4.24 -10.70
CA ASP A 21 13.18 -5.03 -11.81
C ASP A 21 14.57 -4.50 -12.24
N GLN A 22 14.82 -3.23 -11.94
CA GLN A 22 16.04 -2.49 -12.24
C GLN A 22 16.37 -1.55 -11.07
N GLU A 23 17.64 -1.21 -10.92
CA GLU A 23 18.07 -0.24 -9.92
C GLU A 23 17.40 1.12 -10.13
N ILE A 24 16.76 1.65 -9.09
CA ILE A 24 16.12 2.96 -9.11
C ILE A 24 17.19 4.03 -8.94
N THR A 25 17.65 4.58 -10.06
CA THR A 25 18.72 5.59 -10.09
C THR A 25 18.18 7.02 -10.21
N GLN A 26 16.93 7.18 -10.62
CA GLN A 26 16.32 8.48 -10.88
C GLN A 26 15.15 8.76 -9.93
N LEU A 27 15.05 10.00 -9.46
CA LEU A 27 14.01 10.43 -8.52
C LEU A 27 12.61 10.30 -9.11
N ASP A 28 12.45 10.47 -10.42
CA ASP A 28 11.16 10.40 -11.09
C ASP A 28 10.51 8.99 -11.04
N GLN A 29 11.33 7.96 -10.87
CA GLN A 29 10.90 6.57 -10.66
C GLN A 29 10.51 6.27 -9.20
N SER A 30 10.84 7.18 -8.27
CA SER A 30 10.41 7.09 -6.87
C SER A 30 8.93 7.40 -6.70
N THR A 31 8.35 7.04 -5.56
CA THR A 31 6.92 7.22 -5.31
C THR A 31 6.57 8.69 -5.11
N SER A 32 5.68 9.21 -5.95
CA SER A 32 5.22 10.59 -5.91
C SER A 32 4.00 10.72 -4.99
N PRO A 33 4.06 11.57 -3.94
CA PRO A 33 2.90 11.84 -3.10
C PRO A 33 1.82 12.64 -3.85
N VAL A 34 2.19 13.36 -4.92
CA VAL A 34 1.27 14.18 -5.73
C VAL A 34 0.46 13.33 -6.70
N HIS A 35 1.00 12.19 -7.16
CA HIS A 35 0.34 11.32 -8.14
C HIS A 35 -0.25 10.04 -7.53
N SER A 36 0.18 9.71 -6.32
CA SER A 36 -0.46 8.66 -5.53
C SER A 36 -1.84 9.09 -5.07
N SER A 37 -2.75 8.13 -4.93
CA SER A 37 -4.14 8.37 -4.53
C SER A 37 -4.57 7.37 -3.47
N PHE A 38 -5.61 7.69 -2.71
CA PHE A 38 -6.25 6.75 -1.80
C PHE A 38 -7.77 6.77 -1.96
N SER A 39 -8.43 5.70 -1.54
CA SER A 39 -9.88 5.62 -1.43
C SER A 39 -10.29 4.88 -0.17
N ILE A 40 -11.41 5.30 0.43
CA ILE A 40 -12.02 4.58 1.56
C ILE A 40 -12.89 3.47 0.97
N VAL A 41 -12.65 2.24 1.40
CA VAL A 41 -13.42 1.07 0.97
C VAL A 41 -14.79 1.12 1.63
N GLY A 42 -15.85 1.18 0.83
CA GLY A 42 -17.23 1.24 1.35
C GLY A 42 -17.52 2.54 2.10
N LEU A 43 -17.13 3.69 1.52
CA LEU A 43 -17.34 5.02 2.09
C LEU A 43 -18.78 5.20 2.62
N LYS A 44 -18.89 5.48 3.93
CA LYS A 44 -20.13 5.81 4.64
C LYS A 44 -20.20 7.32 4.91
N GLU A 45 -21.43 7.82 5.11
CA GLU A 45 -21.66 9.20 5.53
C GLU A 45 -21.15 9.48 6.96
N SER A 46 -21.16 8.47 7.84
CA SER A 46 -20.68 8.60 9.22
C SER A 46 -20.08 7.29 9.74
N TYR A 47 -19.21 7.42 10.74
CA TYR A 47 -18.57 6.30 11.43
C TYR A 47 -18.68 6.47 12.94
N LYS A 48 -18.70 5.35 13.66
CA LYS A 48 -18.71 5.29 15.14
C LYS A 48 -17.34 4.90 15.68
N VAL A 49 -17.06 5.28 16.92
CA VAL A 49 -15.87 4.82 17.65
C VAL A 49 -15.87 3.30 17.71
N GLY A 50 -14.75 2.69 17.32
CA GLY A 50 -14.59 1.24 17.24
C GLY A 50 -14.92 0.63 15.87
N GLU A 51 -15.48 1.38 14.92
CA GLU A 51 -15.61 0.90 13.55
C GLU A 51 -14.25 0.84 12.83
N ILE A 52 -14.11 -0.15 11.94
CA ILE A 52 -12.93 -0.32 11.09
C ILE A 52 -13.14 0.48 9.79
N ILE A 53 -12.19 1.34 9.47
CA ILE A 53 -12.12 2.05 8.20
C ILE A 53 -10.99 1.42 7.38
N SER A 54 -11.36 0.77 6.27
CA SER A 54 -10.39 0.21 5.33
C SER A 54 -10.07 1.23 4.24
N VAL A 55 -8.78 1.38 3.92
CA VAL A 55 -8.29 2.33 2.92
C VAL A 55 -7.43 1.59 1.90
N THR A 56 -7.70 1.83 0.62
CA THR A 56 -6.85 1.37 -0.48
C THR A 56 -5.95 2.53 -0.91
N ILE A 57 -4.65 2.28 -1.00
CA ILE A 57 -3.67 3.24 -1.51
C ILE A 57 -3.19 2.75 -2.88
N THR A 58 -3.23 3.62 -3.88
CA THR A 58 -2.63 3.40 -5.19
C THR A 58 -1.40 4.29 -5.33
N ALA A 59 -0.23 3.70 -5.12
CA ALA A 59 1.04 4.39 -5.24
C ALA A 59 1.44 4.56 -6.72
N ARG A 60 1.95 5.75 -7.07
CA ARG A 60 2.44 6.06 -8.42
C ARG A 60 3.78 6.77 -8.35
N ASP A 61 4.58 6.63 -9.41
CA ASP A 61 5.81 7.38 -9.58
C ASP A 61 5.55 8.84 -10.04
N HIS A 62 6.60 9.63 -10.27
CA HIS A 62 6.45 11.00 -10.77
C HIS A 62 5.97 11.09 -12.22
N ASN A 63 6.04 9.98 -12.96
CA ASN A 63 5.56 9.84 -14.33
C ASN A 63 4.12 9.30 -14.39
N LYS A 64 3.45 9.15 -13.23
CA LYS A 64 2.07 8.61 -13.06
C LYS A 64 1.94 7.11 -13.36
N ASN A 65 3.04 6.37 -13.42
CA ASN A 65 3.00 4.92 -13.55
C ASN A 65 2.67 4.27 -12.20
N LEU A 66 1.95 3.15 -12.23
CA LEU A 66 1.66 2.37 -11.03
C LEU A 66 2.94 1.76 -10.47
N LYS A 67 3.13 1.88 -9.15
CA LYS A 67 4.21 1.18 -8.45
C LYS A 67 3.91 -0.32 -8.42
N ARG A 68 4.93 -1.12 -8.74
CA ARG A 68 4.84 -2.60 -8.77
C ARG A 68 5.69 -3.28 -7.70
N TYR A 69 6.51 -2.50 -6.99
CA TYR A 69 7.38 -2.91 -5.91
C TYR A 69 7.15 -1.99 -4.72
N GLY A 70 7.49 -2.46 -3.53
CA GLY A 70 7.27 -1.73 -2.28
C GLY A 70 8.54 -1.14 -1.68
N GLY A 71 8.59 -1.10 -0.35
CA GLY A 71 9.60 -0.40 0.43
C GLY A 71 9.14 0.99 0.91
N ASP A 72 8.02 1.48 0.39
CA ASP A 72 7.44 2.76 0.79
C ASP A 72 6.76 2.68 2.16
N PHE A 73 6.90 3.76 2.95
CA PHE A 73 6.19 3.93 4.21
C PHE A 73 4.99 4.87 4.03
N PHE A 74 3.78 4.35 4.26
CA PHE A 74 2.55 5.13 4.24
C PHE A 74 2.06 5.43 5.66
N LYS A 75 1.74 6.69 5.93
CA LYS A 75 1.16 7.13 7.20
C LYS A 75 -0.25 7.63 6.99
N ALA A 76 -1.22 6.98 7.63
CA ALA A 76 -2.59 7.48 7.73
C ALA A 76 -2.77 8.31 9.01
N LYS A 77 -3.57 9.37 8.93
CA LYS A 77 -4.02 10.15 10.08
C LYS A 77 -5.51 10.40 9.96
N LEU A 78 -6.28 9.95 10.95
CA LEU A 78 -7.67 10.36 11.10
C LEU A 78 -7.69 11.77 11.69
N PHE A 79 -8.44 12.67 11.07
CA PHE A 79 -8.56 14.05 11.50
C PHE A 79 -10.03 14.43 11.64
N ASN A 80 -10.37 15.12 12.72
CA ASN A 80 -11.67 15.70 12.97
C ASN A 80 -11.45 17.17 13.38
N THR A 81 -12.18 18.11 12.78
CA THR A 81 -12.10 19.55 13.07
C THR A 81 -12.66 19.92 14.45
N GLU A 82 -13.55 19.11 15.01
CA GLU A 82 -14.27 19.35 16.26
C GLU A 82 -13.57 18.78 17.49
N LEU A 83 -12.71 17.78 17.32
CA LEU A 83 -12.01 17.07 18.42
C LEU A 83 -10.55 17.55 18.60
N LYS A 84 -10.32 18.86 18.50
CA LYS A 84 -8.98 19.46 18.67
C LYS A 84 -8.40 19.28 20.06
#